data_AF-A0A699YY86-F1
#
_entry.id   AF-A0A699YY86-F1
#
_cell.length_a   1.000
_cell.length_b   1.000
_cell.length_c   1.000
_cell.angle_alpha   90.00
_cell.angle_beta   90.00
_cell.angle_gamma   90.00
#
_symmetry.space_group_name_H-M   'P 1'
#
loop_
_entity.id
_entity.type
_entity.pdbx_description
1 polymer ?
#
loop_
_entity_poly.entity_id
_entity_poly.type
_entity_poly.pdbx_seq_one_letter_code
_entity_poly.pdbx_strand_id
1 'polypeptide(L)'
;MVPVKDTVGCGDSFAAAIVWGYIHGHPVGTTLALANAVGAATAMGQGAGRNVANADTVIHLLESAPASVQSTGDTSQALSLLRQSIRSPEALAM
;
A
#
# COMPACT_ATOMS: atom_id res chain seq x y z
N MET A 1 7.46 -5.47 -11.77
CA MET A 1 7.82 -4.10 -12.18
C MET A 1 6.55 -3.34 -12.50
N VAL A 2 6.51 -2.03 -12.26
CA VAL A 2 5.36 -1.16 -12.58
C VAL A 2 5.78 -0.10 -13.61
N PRO A 3 4.88 0.42 -14.46
CA PRO A 3 5.19 1.52 -15.36
C PRO A 3 5.36 2.82 -14.54
N VAL A 4 6.60 3.29 -14.38
CA VAL A 4 6.92 4.51 -13.61
C VAL A 4 6.74 5.74 -14.50
N LYS A 5 6.02 6.74 -13.98
CA LYS A 5 5.80 8.04 -14.61
C LYS A 5 6.53 9.17 -13.87
N ASP A 6 6.48 9.17 -12.55
CA ASP A 6 7.15 10.15 -11.68
C ASP A 6 7.50 9.46 -10.35
N THR A 7 8.57 9.87 -9.68
CA THR A 7 8.97 9.30 -8.37
C THR A 7 8.73 10.25 -7.20
N VAL A 8 8.31 11.48 -7.46
CA VAL A 8 8.00 12.47 -6.41
C VAL A 8 6.92 11.92 -5.48
N GLY A 9 7.19 11.95 -4.16
CA GLY A 9 6.27 11.49 -3.12
C GLY A 9 6.18 9.97 -2.93
N CYS A 10 6.87 9.14 -3.73
CA CYS A 10 6.81 7.68 -3.57
C CYS A 10 7.34 7.22 -2.20
N GLY A 11 8.42 7.86 -1.73
CA GLY A 11 8.99 7.60 -0.41
C GLY A 11 8.07 8.05 0.73
N ASP A 12 7.42 9.21 0.58
CA ASP A 12 6.47 9.72 1.57
C ASP A 12 5.25 8.81 1.68
N SER A 13 4.70 8.36 0.54
CA SER A 13 3.57 7.42 0.51
C SER A 13 3.96 6.04 1.07
N PHE A 14 5.17 5.56 0.77
CA PHE A 14 5.72 4.36 1.41
C PHE A 14 5.83 4.53 2.93
N ALA A 15 6.45 5.62 3.40
CA ALA A 15 6.62 5.89 4.82
C ALA A 15 5.28 6.06 5.55
N ALA A 16 4.30 6.69 4.92
CA ALA A 16 2.94 6.83 5.46
C ALA A 16 2.30 5.45 5.70
N ALA A 17 2.46 4.49 4.78
CA ALA A 17 1.98 3.12 4.96
C ALA A 17 2.74 2.36 6.05
N ILE A 18 4.05 2.60 6.24
CA ILE A 18 4.81 2.06 7.36
C ILE A 18 4.27 2.57 8.70
N VAL A 19 4.11 3.90 8.82
CA VAL A 19 3.57 4.53 10.04
C VAL A 19 2.18 3.99 10.32
N TRP A 20 1.32 3.90 9.31
CA TRP A 20 -0.02 3.35 9.43
C TRP A 20 -0.01 1.90 9.93
N GLY A 21 0.81 1.02 9.33
CA GLY A 21 0.92 -0.36 9.78
C GLY A 21 1.46 -0.49 11.20
N TYR A 22 2.44 0.35 11.57
CA TYR A 22 3.04 0.35 12.91
C TYR A 22 2.04 0.79 13.99
N ILE A 23 1.32 1.90 13.80
CA ILE A 23 0.39 2.41 14.81
C ILE A 23 -0.82 1.49 15.01
N HIS A 24 -1.22 0.71 14.00
CA HIS A 24 -2.28 -0.30 14.08
C HIS A 24 -1.77 -1.71 14.48
N GLY A 25 -0.49 -1.84 14.82
CA GLY A 25 0.09 -3.12 15.28
C GLY A 25 0.06 -4.23 14.23
N HIS A 26 0.11 -3.89 12.94
CA HIS A 26 0.11 -4.88 11.86
C HIS A 26 1.47 -5.59 11.75
N PRO A 27 1.50 -6.86 11.30
CA PRO A 27 2.75 -7.58 11.09
C PRO A 27 3.69 -6.82 10.15
N VAL A 28 5.00 -6.93 10.38
CA VAL A 28 6.01 -6.21 9.59
C VAL A 28 5.93 -6.59 8.12
N GLY A 29 5.79 -7.88 7.80
CA GLY A 29 5.68 -8.35 6.41
C GLY A 29 4.46 -7.75 5.69
N THR A 30 3.30 -7.79 6.34
CA THR A 30 2.05 -7.18 5.86
C THR A 30 2.19 -5.66 5.65
N THR A 31 2.80 -4.98 6.61
CA THR A 31 3.07 -3.54 6.54
C THR A 31 3.98 -3.18 5.37
N LEU A 32 5.05 -3.95 5.16
CA LEU A 32 5.97 -3.76 4.05
C LEU A 32 5.33 -4.09 2.69
N ALA A 33 4.47 -5.10 2.63
CA ALA A 33 3.72 -5.43 1.42
C ALA A 33 2.81 -4.27 1.00
N LEU A 34 2.07 -3.70 1.96
CA LEU A 34 1.23 -2.52 1.72
C LEU A 34 2.08 -1.31 1.32
N ALA A 35 3.16 -1.03 2.05
CA ALA A 35 4.02 0.13 1.78
C ALA A 35 4.66 0.08 0.39
N ASN A 36 5.16 -1.08 -0.03
CA ASN A 36 5.69 -1.27 -1.37
C ASN A 36 4.63 -1.01 -2.45
N ALA A 37 3.41 -1.53 -2.26
CA ALA A 37 2.31 -1.33 -3.21
C ALA A 37 1.88 0.15 -3.29
N VAL A 38 1.80 0.84 -2.15
CA VAL A 38 1.45 2.27 -2.07
C VAL A 38 2.52 3.16 -2.72
N GLY A 39 3.81 2.90 -2.45
CA GLY A 39 4.91 3.61 -3.11
C GLY A 39 4.92 3.37 -4.62
N ALA A 40 4.75 2.12 -5.05
CA ALA A 40 4.69 1.75 -6.47
C ALA A 40 3.48 2.37 -7.19
N ALA A 41 2.31 2.39 -6.57
CA ALA A 41 1.12 3.03 -7.13
C ALA A 41 1.29 4.56 -7.27
N THR A 42 1.97 5.20 -6.32
CA THR A 42 2.31 6.63 -6.42
C THR A 42 3.24 6.89 -7.60
N ALA A 43 4.18 5.97 -7.87
CA ALA A 43 5.13 6.09 -8.96
C ALA A 43 4.47 6.05 -10.36
N MET A 44 3.26 5.52 -10.45
CA MET A 44 2.47 5.43 -11.69
C MET A 44 1.74 6.75 -12.02
N GLY A 45 1.71 7.70 -11.06
CA GLY A 45 1.12 9.03 -11.18
C GLY A 45 2.13 10.13 -11.54
N GLN A 46 1.71 11.39 -11.48
CA GLN A 46 2.58 12.56 -11.67
C GLN A 46 2.42 13.55 -10.52
N GLY A 47 3.54 13.91 -9.88
CA GLY A 47 3.58 14.71 -8.66
C GLY A 47 3.04 13.97 -7.43
N ALA A 48 2.92 14.69 -6.32
CA ALA A 48 2.41 14.19 -5.04
C ALA A 48 1.17 14.98 -4.57
N GLY A 49 0.79 14.85 -3.29
CA GLY A 49 -0.39 15.51 -2.73
C GLY A 49 -1.68 14.78 -3.11
N ARG A 50 -2.53 15.40 -3.94
CA ARG A 50 -3.79 14.75 -4.41
C ARG A 50 -3.57 13.66 -5.45
N ASN A 51 -2.34 13.55 -5.98
CA ASN A 51 -1.97 12.59 -7.03
C ASN A 51 -1.23 11.36 -6.49
N VAL A 52 -1.18 11.17 -5.16
CA VAL A 52 -0.62 9.95 -4.55
C VAL A 52 -1.48 8.72 -4.88
N ALA A 53 -1.00 7.53 -4.50
CA ALA A 53 -1.67 6.26 -4.74
C ALA A 53 -3.19 6.29 -4.46
N ASN A 54 -3.97 5.79 -5.42
CA ASN A 54 -5.38 5.45 -5.19
C ASN A 54 -5.51 3.98 -4.74
N ALA A 55 -6.55 3.71 -3.96
CA ALA A 55 -6.75 2.40 -3.35
C ALA A 55 -6.92 1.28 -4.40
N ASP A 56 -7.61 1.54 -5.51
CA ASP A 56 -7.86 0.54 -6.56
C ASP A 56 -6.55 0.06 -7.21
N THR A 57 -5.61 0.98 -7.44
CA THR A 57 -4.29 0.67 -7.99
C THR A 57 -3.48 -0.15 -6.99
N VAL A 58 -3.54 0.20 -5.70
CA VAL A 58 -2.84 -0.56 -4.65
C VAL A 58 -3.41 -1.97 -4.53
N ILE A 59 -4.75 -2.12 -4.58
CA ILE A 59 -5.43 -3.43 -4.62
C ILE A 59 -4.94 -4.25 -5.81
N HIS A 60 -4.95 -3.67 -7.01
CA HIS A 60 -4.52 -4.37 -8.22
C HIS A 60 -3.05 -4.81 -8.13
N LEU A 61 -2.17 -3.98 -7.56
CA LEU A 61 -0.76 -4.33 -7.37
C LEU A 61 -0.56 -5.47 -6.36
N LEU A 62 -1.33 -5.48 -5.26
CA LEU A 62 -1.30 -6.56 -4.27
C LEU A 62 -1.83 -7.87 -4.86
N GLU A 63 -2.89 -7.82 -5.66
CA GLU A 63 -3.44 -9.00 -6.36
C GLU A 63 -2.50 -9.55 -7.44
N SER A 64 -1.76 -8.66 -8.11
CA SER A 64 -0.82 -9.01 -9.18
C SER A 64 0.57 -9.40 -8.65
N ALA A 65 0.77 -9.46 -7.33
CA ALA A 65 2.07 -9.73 -6.75
C ALA A 65 2.55 -11.16 -7.11
N PRO A 66 3.81 -11.32 -7.58
CA PRO A 66 4.34 -12.62 -7.97
C PRO A 66 4.27 -13.63 -6.83
N ALA A 67 3.98 -14.89 -7.17
CA ALA A 67 3.93 -15.99 -6.20
C ALA A 67 5.23 -16.17 -5.40
N SER A 68 6.38 -15.74 -5.93
CA SER A 68 7.68 -15.76 -5.24
C SER A 68 7.83 -14.71 -4.14
N VAL A 69 7.03 -13.64 -4.18
CA VAL A 69 6.98 -12.57 -3.15
C VAL A 69 5.86 -12.85 -2.15
N GLN A 70 4.95 -13.80 -2.45
CA GLN A 70 3.97 -14.35 -1.53
C GLN A 70 4.65 -15.23 -0.49
N SER A 71 5.39 -14.63 0.44
CA SER A 71 5.37 -15.14 1.81
C SER A 71 3.90 -15.17 2.21
N THR A 72 3.32 -16.36 2.26
CA THR A 72 1.98 -16.70 1.75
C THR A 72 0.80 -16.08 2.51
N GLY A 73 1.05 -15.27 3.56
CA GLY A 73 0.05 -14.52 4.32
C GLY A 73 0.09 -13.00 4.14
N ASP A 74 1.26 -12.40 3.92
CA ASP A 74 1.45 -10.95 4.12
C ASP A 74 0.71 -10.09 3.10
N THR A 75 0.82 -10.43 1.81
CA THR A 75 0.14 -9.71 0.73
C THR A 75 -1.38 -9.87 0.83
N SER A 76 -1.86 -11.08 1.12
CA SER A 76 -3.27 -11.38 1.32
C SER A 76 -3.85 -10.64 2.51
N GLN A 77 -3.08 -10.54 3.60
CA GLN A 77 -3.45 -9.77 4.78
C GLN A 77 -3.47 -8.27 4.49
N ALA A 78 -2.47 -7.74 3.77
CA ALA A 78 -2.42 -6.34 3.36
C ALA A 78 -3.65 -5.97 2.51
N LEU A 79 -4.04 -6.85 1.58
CA LEU A 79 -5.23 -6.69 0.76
C LEU A 79 -6.52 -6.67 1.60
N SER A 80 -6.62 -7.57 2.58
CA SER A 80 -7.76 -7.61 3.50
C SER A 80 -7.87 -6.32 4.32
N LEU A 81 -6.74 -5.86 4.89
CA LEU A 81 -6.65 -4.63 5.68
C LEU A 81 -7.06 -3.39 4.87
N LEU A 82 -6.50 -3.23 3.66
CA LEU A 82 -6.85 -2.12 2.78
C LEU A 82 -8.34 -2.12 2.42
N ARG A 83 -8.92 -3.29 2.15
CA ARG A 83 -10.36 -3.40 1.87
C ARG A 83 -11.22 -3.07 3.09
N GLN A 84 -10.77 -3.40 4.29
CA GLN A 84 -11.44 -3.04 5.54
C GLN A 84 -11.36 -1.54 5.81
N SER A 85 -10.19 -0.91 5.61
CA SER A 85 -9.99 0.52 5.84
C SER A 85 -10.85 1.41 4.92
N ILE A 86 -11.11 0.97 3.69
CA ILE A 86 -11.97 1.69 2.73
C ILE A 86 -13.45 1.59 3.15
N ARG A 87 -13.88 0.44 3.67
CA ARG A 87 -15.28 0.19 4.05
C ARG A 87 -15.68 0.81 5.39
N SER A 88 -14.72 0.95 6.31
CA SER A 88 -14.95 1.44 7.66
C SER A 88 -13.92 2.51 8.03
N PRO A 89 -14.04 3.75 7.50
CA PRO A 89 -13.09 4.82 7.79
C PRO A 89 -13.03 5.19 9.30
N GLU A 90 -14.09 4.91 10.06
CA GLU A 90 -14.13 5.14 11.52
C GLU A 90 -13.27 4.17 12.33
N ALA A 91 -12.91 3.00 11.78
CA ALA A 91 -12.06 2.02 12.46
C ALA A 91 -10.57 2.41 12.48
N LEU A 92 -10.18 3.50 11.78
CA LEU A 92 -8.83 4.05 11.74
C LEU A 92 -8.56 5.14 12.80
N ALA A 93 -9.57 5.51 13.60
CA ALA A 93 -9.49 6.64 14.53
C ALA A 93 -9.14 6.26 15.98
N MET A 94 -8.75 5.01 16.24
CA MET A 94 -8.36 4.49 17.55
C MET A 94 -6.92 3.97 17.53
#